data_AF-A0A100HN93-F1
#
_entry.id   AF-A0A100HN93-F1
#
_cell.length_a   1.000
_cell.length_b   1.000
_cell.length_c   1.000
_cell.angle_alpha   90.00
_cell.angle_beta   90.00
_cell.angle_gamma   90.00
#
_symmetry.space_group_name_H-M   'P 1'
#
loop_
_entity.id
_entity.type
_entity.pdbx_description
1 polymer ?
#
loop_
_entity_poly.entity_id
_entity_poly.type
_entity_poly.pdbx_seq_one_letter_code
_entity_poly.pdbx_strand_id
1 'polypeptide(L)'
;MNDLIQRVDGVYQQRARSLMQQKAALWGVGGLDGEVFPTLPGEEPFGWMTEAMRELMRATALPREGRELEERASHFAQAIQICRLADDEGLRIYQWQRLFTKWVTATAHLGRGEYSAAAGALEQIGDLPGEFFDLRVLSLGAGLELALAWNAPSGTSVARMEAGLRRVFAEAEERRYASGPGLARLLHRWHPTAAAYLALMPEPIGACAFAIRNVMKVGQQNVAFDDVVLPPVYACDLVLRALDFDLRRDFSFVQSDPGGSRRKKKELLQQVGEVMVWRQPISAVRIAYGLLTHHKESYHLRARSIIQSYGVRPSTAALYPMMGTLEEVDRAVRALLDGHLTPKGLAARMLEIS
;
A
#
# COMPACT_ATOMS: atom_id res chain seq x y z
N MET A 1 23.75 -44.37 6.13
CA MET A 1 24.25 -43.13 6.77
C MET A 1 24.46 -42.03 5.74
N ASN A 2 25.13 -42.30 4.61
CA ASN A 2 25.29 -41.34 3.49
C ASN A 2 23.95 -40.88 2.84
N ASP A 3 22.98 -41.78 2.66
CA ASP A 3 21.66 -41.41 2.10
C ASP A 3 20.83 -40.49 2.99
N LEU A 4 21.00 -40.59 4.31
CA LEU A 4 20.27 -39.75 5.26
C LEU A 4 20.84 -38.33 5.26
N ILE A 5 22.18 -38.20 5.19
CA ILE A 5 22.88 -36.92 5.11
C ILE A 5 22.57 -36.21 3.79
N GLN A 6 22.60 -36.93 2.65
CA GLN A 6 22.24 -36.37 1.35
C GLN A 6 20.77 -35.93 1.26
N ARG A 7 19.83 -36.68 1.86
CA ARG A 7 18.42 -36.27 1.93
C ARG A 7 18.22 -35.04 2.82
N VAL A 8 18.92 -34.97 3.96
CA VAL A 8 18.87 -33.82 4.87
C VAL A 8 19.46 -32.58 4.19
N ASP A 9 20.60 -32.70 3.52
CA ASP A 9 21.22 -31.61 2.76
C ASP A 9 20.34 -31.13 1.59
N GLY A 10 19.69 -32.05 0.87
CA GLY A 10 18.73 -31.73 -0.18
C GLY A 10 17.52 -30.92 0.33
N VAL A 11 16.96 -31.30 1.48
CA VAL A 11 15.85 -30.58 2.12
C VAL A 11 16.27 -29.20 2.61
N TYR A 12 17.48 -29.05 3.17
CA TYR A 12 18.00 -27.74 3.58
C TYR A 12 18.27 -26.81 2.39
N GLN A 13 18.83 -27.33 1.30
CA GLN A 13 19.06 -26.57 0.07
C GLN A 13 17.75 -26.13 -0.60
N GLN A 14 16.74 -27.00 -0.64
CA GLN A 14 15.41 -26.66 -1.14
C GLN A 14 14.72 -25.60 -0.29
N ARG A 15 14.77 -25.71 1.06
CA ARG A 15 14.24 -24.69 1.97
C ARG A 15 14.94 -23.34 1.79
N ALA A 16 16.26 -23.33 1.66
CA ALA A 16 17.03 -22.11 1.44
C ALA A 16 16.66 -21.44 0.10
N ARG A 17 16.49 -22.23 -0.98
CA ARG A 17 16.04 -21.73 -2.29
C ARG A 17 14.63 -21.16 -2.24
N SER A 18 13.70 -21.85 -1.59
CA SER A 18 12.33 -21.37 -1.44
C SER A 18 12.23 -20.09 -0.61
N LEU A 19 13.00 -19.99 0.49
CA LEU A 19 13.11 -18.75 1.26
C LEU A 19 13.75 -17.61 0.46
N MET A 20 14.72 -17.91 -0.40
CA MET A 20 15.30 -16.92 -1.32
C MET A 20 14.30 -16.47 -2.38
N GLN A 21 13.52 -17.38 -2.98
CA GLN A 21 12.46 -17.05 -3.94
C GLN A 21 11.34 -16.26 -3.28
N GLN A 22 10.93 -16.60 -2.06
CA GLN A 22 9.98 -15.82 -1.28
C GLN A 22 10.52 -14.41 -1.01
N LYS A 23 11.75 -14.28 -0.53
CA LYS A 23 12.38 -12.97 -0.31
C LYS A 23 12.47 -12.20 -1.63
N ALA A 24 12.87 -12.85 -2.72
CA ALA A 24 12.90 -12.24 -4.04
C ALA A 24 11.50 -11.73 -4.44
N ALA A 25 10.45 -12.54 -4.27
CA ALA A 25 9.06 -12.16 -4.52
C ALA A 25 8.57 -11.00 -3.63
N LEU A 26 8.92 -10.99 -2.33
CA LEU A 26 8.66 -9.86 -1.42
C LEU A 26 9.31 -8.56 -1.92
N TRP A 27 10.46 -8.66 -2.58
CA TRP A 27 11.17 -7.53 -3.17
C TRP A 27 10.78 -7.25 -4.64
N GLY A 28 9.93 -8.08 -5.25
CA GLY A 28 9.59 -8.01 -6.67
C GLY A 28 10.74 -8.39 -7.63
N VAL A 29 11.72 -9.15 -7.15
CA VAL A 29 12.87 -9.67 -7.89
C VAL A 29 12.52 -11.06 -8.44
N GLY A 30 12.73 -11.31 -9.75
CA GLY A 30 12.44 -12.60 -10.41
C GLY A 30 11.33 -12.60 -11.49
N GLY A 31 10.88 -11.42 -11.93
CA GLY A 31 10.01 -11.25 -13.10
C GLY A 31 8.53 -11.62 -12.90
N LEU A 32 7.66 -11.04 -13.74
CA LEU A 32 6.24 -11.46 -13.87
C LEU A 32 6.08 -12.76 -14.67
N ASP A 33 7.09 -13.03 -15.52
CA ASP A 33 7.14 -14.10 -16.53
C ASP A 33 8.19 -15.17 -16.21
N GLY A 34 8.91 -15.02 -15.08
CA GLY A 34 9.90 -16.02 -14.67
C GLY A 34 9.24 -17.38 -14.56
N GLU A 35 9.72 -18.36 -15.33
CA GLU A 35 9.30 -19.75 -15.20
C GLU A 35 9.45 -20.12 -13.71
N VAL A 36 8.33 -20.32 -13.02
CA VAL A 36 8.38 -21.21 -11.86
C VAL A 36 8.65 -22.54 -12.52
N PHE A 37 9.89 -23.02 -12.44
CA PHE A 37 10.20 -24.36 -12.91
C PHE A 37 9.12 -25.27 -12.32
N PRO A 38 8.33 -25.99 -13.15
CA PRO A 38 7.34 -26.92 -12.64
C PRO A 38 8.12 -28.01 -11.91
N THR A 39 8.28 -27.84 -10.61
CA THR A 39 8.78 -28.89 -9.74
C THR A 39 7.65 -29.88 -9.53
N LEU A 40 8.02 -31.15 -9.50
CA LEU A 40 7.10 -32.28 -9.51
C LEU A 40 6.03 -32.13 -8.40
N PRO A 41 4.81 -32.66 -8.63
CA PRO A 41 3.77 -32.67 -7.61
C PRO A 41 4.28 -33.28 -6.30
N GLY A 42 4.32 -32.48 -5.23
CA GLY A 42 4.80 -32.89 -3.90
C GLY A 42 6.16 -32.33 -3.47
N GLU A 43 6.88 -31.56 -4.29
CA GLU A 43 8.25 -31.13 -3.99
C GLU A 43 8.44 -29.67 -3.50
N GLU A 44 7.41 -28.80 -3.50
CA GLU A 44 7.51 -27.47 -2.87
C GLU A 44 6.42 -27.23 -1.81
N PRO A 45 6.79 -27.13 -0.51
CA PRO A 45 5.86 -26.71 0.54
C PRO A 45 5.38 -25.25 0.41
N PHE A 46 5.86 -24.50 -0.59
CA PHE A 46 5.73 -23.04 -0.68
C PHE A 46 5.40 -22.50 -2.09
N GLY A 47 5.17 -23.34 -3.12
CA GLY A 47 4.88 -22.88 -4.49
C GLY A 47 3.66 -21.95 -4.57
N TRP A 48 2.62 -22.25 -3.78
CA TRP A 48 1.42 -21.41 -3.62
C TRP A 48 1.74 -19.99 -3.13
N MET A 49 2.81 -19.81 -2.33
CA MET A 49 3.20 -18.49 -1.84
C MET A 49 3.76 -17.63 -2.98
N THR A 50 4.58 -18.22 -3.84
CA THR A 50 5.13 -17.57 -5.02
C THR A 50 4.01 -17.18 -5.99
N GLU A 51 3.04 -18.06 -6.20
CA GLU A 51 1.86 -17.76 -7.03
C GLU A 51 1.01 -16.62 -6.44
N ALA A 52 0.72 -16.66 -5.14
CA ALA A 52 -0.01 -15.59 -4.47
C ALA A 52 0.71 -14.24 -4.57
N MET A 53 2.04 -14.24 -4.41
CA MET A 53 2.86 -13.04 -4.59
C MET A 53 2.85 -12.54 -6.03
N ARG A 54 2.90 -13.43 -7.01
CA ARG A 54 2.84 -13.06 -8.44
C ARG A 54 1.52 -12.37 -8.77
N GLU A 55 0.40 -12.91 -8.30
CA GLU A 55 -0.90 -12.29 -8.48
C GLU A 55 -0.97 -10.92 -7.79
N LEU A 56 -0.41 -10.79 -6.58
CA LEU A 56 -0.31 -9.49 -5.90
C LEU A 56 0.60 -8.50 -6.66
N MET A 57 1.69 -8.97 -7.25
CA MET A 57 2.59 -8.16 -8.10
C MET A 57 1.88 -7.71 -9.37
N ARG A 58 1.17 -8.60 -10.07
CA ARG A 58 0.37 -8.27 -11.26
C ARG A 58 -0.70 -7.24 -10.93
N ALA A 59 -1.44 -7.44 -9.85
CA ALA A 59 -2.44 -6.49 -9.39
C ALA A 59 -1.81 -5.11 -9.13
N THR A 60 -0.68 -5.05 -8.42
CA THR A 60 -0.02 -3.77 -8.08
C THR A 60 0.69 -3.11 -9.27
N ALA A 61 1.02 -3.86 -10.32
CA ALA A 61 1.63 -3.33 -11.54
C ALA A 61 0.62 -2.60 -12.45
N LEU A 62 -0.67 -2.94 -12.36
CA LEU A 62 -1.72 -2.34 -13.17
C LEU A 62 -2.25 -1.02 -12.57
N PRO A 63 -2.57 -0.03 -13.42
CA PRO A 63 -3.15 1.24 -12.98
C PRO A 63 -4.60 1.06 -12.49
N ARG A 64 -5.07 2.00 -11.65
CA ARG A 64 -6.44 2.00 -11.09
C ARG A 64 -7.43 2.76 -11.98
N GLU A 65 -7.50 2.41 -13.25
CA GLU A 65 -8.35 3.08 -14.25
C GLU A 65 -8.82 2.12 -15.35
N GLY A 66 -9.89 2.48 -16.07
CA GLY A 66 -10.30 1.79 -17.29
C GLY A 66 -10.55 0.29 -17.13
N ARG A 67 -10.08 -0.50 -18.09
CA ARG A 67 -10.22 -1.97 -18.12
C ARG A 67 -9.24 -2.63 -17.15
N GLU A 68 -8.09 -1.99 -16.94
CA GLU A 68 -7.03 -2.44 -16.04
C GLU A 68 -7.50 -2.51 -14.59
N LEU A 69 -8.53 -1.74 -14.21
CA LEU A 69 -9.15 -1.79 -12.90
C LEU A 69 -9.87 -3.12 -12.62
N GLU A 70 -10.55 -3.70 -13.61
CA GLU A 70 -11.21 -5.00 -13.50
C GLU A 70 -10.18 -6.13 -13.46
N GLU A 71 -9.15 -6.05 -14.30
CA GLU A 71 -8.04 -7.00 -14.33
C GLU A 71 -7.26 -6.99 -12.99
N ARG A 72 -7.00 -5.80 -12.44
CA ARG A 72 -6.43 -5.63 -11.10
C ARG A 72 -7.28 -6.29 -10.02
N ALA A 73 -8.60 -6.09 -10.06
CA ALA A 73 -9.52 -6.70 -9.10
C ALA A 73 -9.52 -8.24 -9.22
N SER A 74 -9.39 -8.77 -10.44
CA SER A 74 -9.26 -10.20 -10.72
C SER A 74 -7.98 -10.80 -10.10
N HIS A 75 -6.83 -10.17 -10.33
CA HIS A 75 -5.56 -10.60 -9.71
C HIS A 75 -5.60 -10.59 -8.18
N PHE A 76 -6.21 -9.57 -7.57
CA PHE A 76 -6.41 -9.57 -6.12
C PHE A 76 -7.32 -10.71 -5.66
N ALA A 77 -8.39 -11.02 -6.38
CA ALA A 77 -9.26 -12.15 -6.06
C ALA A 77 -8.51 -13.48 -6.17
N GLN A 78 -7.66 -13.64 -7.18
CA GLN A 78 -6.84 -14.84 -7.36
C GLN A 78 -5.84 -15.02 -6.21
N ALA A 79 -5.17 -13.95 -5.77
CA ALA A 79 -4.27 -14.01 -4.62
C ALA A 79 -4.98 -14.47 -3.33
N ILE A 80 -6.22 -13.99 -3.10
CA ILE A 80 -7.08 -14.44 -1.99
C ILE A 80 -7.43 -15.92 -2.13
N GLN A 81 -7.81 -16.36 -3.34
CA GLN A 81 -8.20 -17.74 -3.59
C GLN A 81 -7.04 -18.72 -3.35
N ILE A 82 -5.83 -18.41 -3.83
CA ILE A 82 -4.62 -19.21 -3.59
C ILE A 82 -4.36 -19.33 -2.08
N CYS A 83 -4.46 -18.21 -1.37
CA CYS A 83 -4.30 -18.15 0.07
C CYS A 83 -5.33 -19.01 0.83
N ARG A 84 -6.59 -19.02 0.37
CA ARG A 84 -7.68 -19.83 0.95
C ARG A 84 -7.46 -21.32 0.71
N LEU A 85 -7.10 -21.73 -0.51
CA LEU A 85 -6.81 -23.13 -0.83
C LEU A 85 -5.66 -23.67 0.03
N ALA A 86 -4.62 -22.86 0.26
CA ALA A 86 -3.52 -23.24 1.15
C ALA A 86 -3.95 -23.40 2.62
N ASP A 87 -5.03 -22.73 3.06
CA ASP A 87 -5.66 -22.96 4.37
C ASP A 87 -6.41 -24.30 4.39
N ASP A 88 -7.28 -24.50 3.40
CA ASP A 88 -8.17 -25.66 3.30
C ASP A 88 -7.38 -26.97 3.19
N GLU A 89 -6.24 -26.95 2.50
CA GLU A 89 -5.35 -28.10 2.29
C GLU A 89 -4.37 -28.33 3.45
N GLY A 90 -4.41 -27.51 4.51
CA GLY A 90 -3.53 -27.68 5.67
C GLY A 90 -2.04 -27.46 5.36
N LEU A 91 -1.71 -26.76 4.28
CA LEU A 91 -0.33 -26.51 3.84
C LEU A 91 0.46 -25.57 4.77
N ARG A 92 -0.20 -25.00 5.77
CA ARG A 92 0.37 -24.05 6.75
C ARG A 92 0.97 -24.75 7.95
N ILE A 93 2.16 -25.28 7.75
CA ILE A 93 2.93 -26.01 8.75
C ILE A 93 3.59 -25.05 9.76
N TYR A 94 3.89 -23.80 9.37
CA TYR A 94 4.63 -22.83 10.17
C TYR A 94 3.84 -21.56 10.49
N GLN A 95 4.13 -20.94 11.65
CA GLN A 95 3.48 -19.70 12.09
C GLN A 95 3.65 -18.54 11.10
N TRP A 96 4.83 -18.39 10.49
CA TRP A 96 5.11 -17.32 9.54
C TRP A 96 4.27 -17.44 8.24
N GLN A 97 3.91 -18.66 7.80
CA GLN A 97 3.03 -18.85 6.64
C GLN A 97 1.62 -18.30 6.91
N ARG A 98 1.14 -18.43 8.15
CA ARG A 98 -0.16 -17.86 8.57
C ARG A 98 -0.13 -16.34 8.53
N LEU A 99 0.98 -15.72 8.92
CA LEU A 99 1.16 -14.26 8.87
C LEU A 99 1.25 -13.76 7.43
N PHE A 100 2.01 -14.47 6.60
CA PHE A 100 2.10 -14.20 5.18
C PHE A 100 0.72 -14.19 4.54
N THR A 101 -0.09 -15.25 4.73
CA THR A 101 -1.42 -15.30 4.13
C THR A 101 -2.30 -14.16 4.62
N LYS A 102 -2.33 -13.89 5.93
CA LYS A 102 -3.15 -12.80 6.46
C LYS A 102 -2.77 -11.45 5.86
N TRP A 103 -1.46 -11.20 5.70
CA TRP A 103 -0.99 -10.00 5.02
C TRP A 103 -1.40 -9.96 3.55
N VAL A 104 -1.20 -11.03 2.78
CA VAL A 104 -1.59 -11.09 1.36
C VAL A 104 -3.10 -10.89 1.20
N THR A 105 -3.92 -11.62 1.96
CA THR A 105 -5.38 -11.51 1.95
C THR A 105 -5.84 -10.11 2.33
N ALA A 106 -5.28 -9.51 3.39
CA ALA A 106 -5.61 -8.15 3.79
C ALA A 106 -5.24 -7.13 2.69
N THR A 107 -4.05 -7.25 2.11
CA THR A 107 -3.58 -6.35 1.05
C THR A 107 -4.45 -6.47 -0.21
N ALA A 108 -4.86 -7.70 -0.56
CA ALA A 108 -5.75 -7.93 -1.69
C ALA A 108 -7.16 -7.37 -1.45
N HIS A 109 -7.75 -7.56 -0.26
CA HIS A 109 -9.01 -6.95 0.10
C HIS A 109 -8.94 -5.41 0.11
N LEU A 110 -7.85 -4.83 0.64
CA LEU A 110 -7.60 -3.38 0.55
C LEU A 110 -7.56 -2.90 -0.90
N GLY A 111 -6.83 -3.61 -1.75
CA GLY A 111 -6.74 -3.32 -3.19
C GLY A 111 -8.08 -3.38 -3.92
N ARG A 112 -9.04 -4.13 -3.39
CA ARG A 112 -10.42 -4.28 -3.89
C ARG A 112 -11.42 -3.34 -3.21
N GLY A 113 -11.02 -2.57 -2.18
CA GLY A 113 -11.93 -1.73 -1.39
C GLY A 113 -12.84 -2.51 -0.43
N GLU A 114 -12.47 -3.74 -0.07
CA GLU A 114 -13.23 -4.63 0.81
C GLU A 114 -12.74 -4.49 2.28
N TYR A 115 -12.90 -3.30 2.85
CA TYR A 115 -12.24 -2.92 4.11
C TYR A 115 -12.62 -3.76 5.33
N SER A 116 -13.87 -4.21 5.45
CA SER A 116 -14.29 -5.12 6.53
C SER A 116 -13.63 -6.49 6.42
N ALA A 117 -13.45 -7.01 5.20
CA ALA A 117 -12.76 -8.27 4.97
C ALA A 117 -11.25 -8.13 5.23
N ALA A 118 -10.66 -6.98 4.86
CA ALA A 118 -9.28 -6.66 5.22
C ALA A 118 -9.08 -6.61 6.75
N ALA A 119 -10.00 -5.98 7.48
CA ALA A 119 -9.97 -5.96 8.94
C ALA A 119 -10.04 -7.38 9.53
N GLY A 120 -10.97 -8.21 9.05
CA GLY A 120 -11.12 -9.60 9.50
C GLY A 120 -9.86 -10.44 9.27
N ALA A 121 -9.15 -10.23 8.15
CA ALA A 121 -7.87 -10.89 7.88
C ALA A 121 -6.76 -10.44 8.86
N LEU A 122 -6.74 -9.16 9.23
CA LEU A 122 -5.75 -8.56 10.13
C LEU A 122 -6.03 -8.82 11.61
N GLU A 123 -7.28 -8.89 12.05
CA GLU A 123 -7.65 -9.16 13.45
C GLU A 123 -7.18 -10.54 13.93
N GLN A 124 -7.10 -11.49 13.01
CA GLN A 124 -6.60 -12.83 13.31
C GLN A 124 -5.08 -12.84 13.51
N ILE A 125 -4.36 -11.75 13.25
CA ILE A 125 -2.93 -11.61 13.52
C ILE A 125 -2.80 -11.33 15.03
N GLY A 126 -2.67 -12.39 15.84
CA GLY A 126 -2.36 -12.30 17.27
C GLY A 126 -0.97 -11.70 17.54
N ASP A 127 -0.37 -12.00 18.70
CA ASP A 127 0.99 -11.56 18.99
C ASP A 127 1.96 -12.12 17.95
N LEU A 128 2.51 -11.21 17.14
CA LEU A 128 3.44 -11.52 16.08
C LEU A 128 4.76 -12.01 16.69
N PRO A 129 5.32 -13.17 16.30
CA PRO A 129 6.62 -13.61 16.79
C PRO A 129 7.68 -12.57 16.43
N GLY A 130 8.49 -12.18 17.42
CA GLY A 130 9.39 -11.02 17.33
C GLY A 130 10.38 -11.09 16.17
N GLU A 131 10.79 -12.28 15.77
CA GLU A 131 11.79 -12.53 14.72
C GLU A 131 11.35 -12.21 13.27
N PHE A 132 10.05 -12.18 12.97
CA PHE A 132 9.55 -11.98 11.60
C PHE A 132 9.32 -10.49 11.27
N PHE A 133 10.38 -9.69 11.32
CA PHE A 133 10.32 -8.24 11.11
C PHE A 133 9.66 -7.82 9.79
N ASP A 134 9.90 -8.58 8.71
CA ASP A 134 9.35 -8.35 7.38
C ASP A 134 7.82 -8.52 7.35
N LEU A 135 7.31 -9.65 7.83
CA LEU A 135 5.87 -9.89 7.87
C LEU A 135 5.18 -8.98 8.88
N ARG A 136 5.84 -8.66 10.01
CA ARG A 136 5.33 -7.68 10.99
C ARG A 136 5.16 -6.31 10.39
N VAL A 137 6.19 -5.77 9.72
CA VAL A 137 6.10 -4.44 9.11
C VAL A 137 5.05 -4.41 8.01
N LEU A 138 4.91 -5.49 7.24
CA LEU A 138 3.91 -5.62 6.18
C LEU A 138 2.47 -5.71 6.71
N SER A 139 2.22 -6.52 7.73
CA SER A 139 0.88 -6.64 8.35
C SER A 139 0.47 -5.33 9.04
N LEU A 140 1.37 -4.70 9.77
CA LEU A 140 1.09 -3.41 10.42
C LEU A 140 0.95 -2.28 9.40
N GLY A 141 1.70 -2.33 8.29
CA GLY A 141 1.56 -1.43 7.15
C GLY A 141 0.15 -1.51 6.54
N ALA A 142 -0.33 -2.72 6.25
CA ALA A 142 -1.69 -2.95 5.77
C ALA A 142 -2.74 -2.43 6.77
N GLY A 143 -2.54 -2.68 8.06
CA GLY A 143 -3.41 -2.16 9.11
C GLY A 143 -3.42 -0.63 9.19
N LEU A 144 -2.27 0.02 8.98
CA LEU A 144 -2.19 1.48 8.93
C LEU A 144 -2.92 2.03 7.70
N GLU A 145 -2.73 1.45 6.51
CA GLU A 145 -3.48 1.88 5.32
C GLU A 145 -4.99 1.68 5.47
N LEU A 146 -5.42 0.56 6.07
CA LEU A 146 -6.81 0.33 6.45
C LEU A 146 -7.32 1.41 7.40
N ALA A 147 -6.55 1.77 8.42
CA ALA A 147 -6.92 2.79 9.40
C ALA A 147 -7.04 4.20 8.78
N LEU A 148 -6.31 4.44 7.69
CA LEU A 148 -6.35 5.69 6.94
C LEU A 148 -7.52 5.73 5.93
N ALA A 149 -8.15 4.60 5.62
CA ALA A 149 -9.31 4.51 4.72
C ALA A 149 -10.52 5.31 5.25
N TRP A 150 -11.38 5.80 4.34
CA TRP A 150 -12.56 6.60 4.72
C TRP A 150 -13.64 5.75 5.39
N ASN A 151 -13.81 4.53 4.91
CA ASN A 151 -14.71 3.51 5.44
C ASN A 151 -13.96 2.45 6.26
N ALA A 152 -12.92 2.88 6.99
CA ALA A 152 -12.23 2.02 7.95
C ALA A 152 -13.23 1.42 8.97
N PRO A 153 -13.23 0.10 9.21
CA PRO A 153 -14.13 -0.52 10.18
C PRO A 153 -13.93 0.02 11.59
N SER A 154 -15.01 0.04 12.36
CA SER A 154 -14.99 0.43 13.78
C SER A 154 -14.02 -0.44 14.57
N GLY A 155 -13.07 0.17 15.28
CA GLY A 155 -12.02 -0.53 16.03
C GLY A 155 -10.64 -0.46 15.39
N THR A 156 -10.55 -0.07 14.11
CA THR A 156 -9.26 0.22 13.46
C THR A 156 -8.69 1.53 14.02
N SER A 157 -7.40 1.56 14.35
CA SER A 157 -6.77 2.71 15.02
C SER A 157 -5.40 3.02 14.41
N VAL A 158 -5.25 4.25 13.90
CA VAL A 158 -3.97 4.78 13.38
C VAL A 158 -2.91 4.73 14.48
N ALA A 159 -3.23 5.20 15.69
CA ALA A 159 -2.31 5.22 16.82
C ALA A 159 -1.82 3.81 17.21
N ARG A 160 -2.69 2.79 17.17
CA ARG A 160 -2.29 1.40 17.46
C ARG A 160 -1.32 0.87 16.40
N MET A 161 -1.59 1.12 15.12
CA MET A 161 -0.74 0.66 14.02
C MET A 161 0.60 1.39 14.01
N GLU A 162 0.59 2.71 14.22
CA GLU A 162 1.81 3.52 14.37
C GLU A 162 2.69 3.02 15.52
N ALA A 163 2.12 2.81 16.71
CA ALA A 163 2.86 2.28 17.86
C ALA A 163 3.44 0.88 17.59
N GLY A 164 2.71 0.04 16.84
CA GLY A 164 3.23 -1.24 16.35
C GLY A 164 4.44 -1.07 15.45
N LEU A 165 4.35 -0.19 14.44
CA LEU A 165 5.42 0.06 13.48
C LEU A 165 6.65 0.64 14.19
N ARG A 166 6.48 1.62 15.08
CA ARG A 166 7.58 2.18 15.88
C ARG A 166 8.33 1.09 16.66
N ARG A 167 7.60 0.16 17.29
CA ARG A 167 8.21 -0.98 18.00
C ARG A 167 9.02 -1.87 17.06
N VAL A 168 8.47 -2.22 15.90
CA VAL A 168 9.19 -3.03 14.89
C VAL A 168 10.49 -2.35 14.44
N PHE A 169 10.46 -1.04 14.19
CA PHE A 169 11.66 -0.30 13.77
C PHE A 169 12.68 -0.18 14.91
N ALA A 170 12.25 0.12 16.14
CA ALA A 170 13.14 0.17 17.31
C ALA A 170 13.81 -1.18 17.58
N GLU A 171 13.02 -2.28 17.58
CA GLU A 171 13.55 -3.63 17.73
C GLU A 171 14.53 -4.00 16.59
N ALA A 172 14.30 -3.51 15.37
CA ALA A 172 15.20 -3.75 14.24
C ALA A 172 16.55 -3.01 14.38
N GLU A 173 16.59 -1.87 15.07
CA GLU A 173 17.84 -1.14 15.35
C GLU A 173 18.73 -1.89 16.37
N GLU A 174 18.12 -2.66 17.27
CA GLU A 174 18.82 -3.41 18.32
C GLU A 174 19.37 -4.78 17.83
N ARG A 175 18.96 -5.24 16.64
CA ARG A 175 19.25 -6.60 16.15
C ARG A 175 20.23 -6.58 14.98
N ARG A 176 21.34 -7.31 15.11
CA ARG A 176 22.41 -7.40 14.09
C ARG A 176 21.96 -7.89 12.71
N TYR A 177 20.89 -8.68 12.63
CA TYR A 177 20.39 -9.28 11.39
C TYR A 177 19.18 -8.54 10.79
N ALA A 178 18.72 -7.46 11.43
CA ALA A 178 17.61 -6.64 10.94
C ALA A 178 18.15 -5.35 10.31
N SER A 179 17.38 -4.78 9.38
CA SER A 179 17.76 -3.53 8.71
C SER A 179 16.54 -2.61 8.65
N GLY A 180 16.55 -1.54 9.46
CA GLY A 180 15.54 -0.49 9.40
C GLY A 180 15.32 0.06 7.97
N PRO A 181 16.39 0.45 7.24
CA PRO A 181 16.27 0.85 5.83
C PRO A 181 15.69 -0.24 4.92
N GLY A 182 16.02 -1.51 5.17
CA GLY A 182 15.41 -2.65 4.44
C GLY A 182 13.92 -2.76 4.70
N LEU A 183 13.49 -2.70 5.95
CA LEU A 183 12.07 -2.74 6.34
C LEU A 183 11.29 -1.55 5.79
N ALA A 184 11.88 -0.35 5.79
CA ALA A 184 11.25 0.83 5.22
C ALA A 184 11.04 0.71 3.70
N ARG A 185 12.02 0.17 2.96
CA ARG A 185 11.86 -0.10 1.52
C ARG A 185 10.81 -1.16 1.23
N LEU A 186 10.77 -2.23 2.04
CA LEU A 186 9.76 -3.28 1.92
C LEU A 186 8.35 -2.72 2.19
N LEU A 187 8.20 -1.93 3.27
CA LEU A 187 6.96 -1.24 3.59
C LEU A 187 6.53 -0.30 2.47
N HIS A 188 7.44 0.50 1.93
CA HIS A 188 7.14 1.42 0.84
C HIS A 188 6.68 0.73 -0.45
N ARG A 189 7.25 -0.45 -0.76
CA ARG A 189 6.87 -1.22 -1.96
C ARG A 189 5.41 -1.69 -1.92
N TRP A 190 4.95 -2.12 -0.75
CA TRP A 190 3.64 -2.77 -0.61
C TRP A 190 2.58 -1.85 -0.02
N HIS A 191 2.98 -0.96 0.89
CA HIS A 191 2.13 -0.03 1.63
C HIS A 191 2.73 1.39 1.58
N PRO A 192 2.76 2.01 0.38
CA PRO A 192 3.42 3.31 0.18
C PRO A 192 2.78 4.42 1.02
N THR A 193 1.47 4.37 1.29
CA THR A 193 0.77 5.37 2.11
C THR A 193 1.21 5.27 3.56
N ALA A 194 1.33 4.05 4.08
CA ALA A 194 1.86 3.81 5.43
C ALA A 194 3.30 4.31 5.56
N ALA A 195 4.17 4.04 4.57
CA ALA A 195 5.55 4.52 4.59
C ALA A 195 5.63 6.06 4.57
N ALA A 196 4.81 6.73 3.75
CA ALA A 196 4.75 8.19 3.71
C ALA A 196 4.21 8.79 5.01
N TYR A 197 3.21 8.15 5.63
CA TYR A 197 2.71 8.54 6.95
C TYR A 197 3.82 8.54 8.00
N LEU A 198 4.58 7.45 8.09
CA LEU A 198 5.67 7.31 9.08
C LEU A 198 6.81 8.31 8.85
N ALA A 199 6.99 8.76 7.62
CA ALA A 199 7.97 9.78 7.26
C ALA A 199 7.52 11.22 7.59
N LEU A 200 6.21 11.43 7.71
CA LEU A 200 5.60 12.75 7.87
C LEU A 200 4.97 12.98 9.25
N MET A 201 4.74 11.95 10.05
CA MET A 201 4.24 12.08 11.42
C MET A 201 5.22 12.84 12.34
N PRO A 202 4.75 13.35 13.50
CA PRO A 202 5.66 13.82 14.56
C PRO A 202 6.65 12.73 14.96
N GLU A 203 7.90 13.11 15.24
CA GLU A 203 9.00 12.15 15.49
C GLU A 203 9.07 11.08 14.38
N PRO A 204 9.37 11.47 13.13
CA PRO A 204 9.27 10.59 11.98
C PRO A 204 10.28 9.44 12.07
N ILE A 205 9.94 8.30 11.46
CA ILE A 205 10.89 7.20 11.29
C ILE A 205 11.84 7.57 10.16
N GLY A 206 13.07 7.95 10.52
CA GLY A 206 14.08 8.47 9.59
C GLY A 206 14.34 7.55 8.39
N ALA A 207 14.30 6.23 8.60
CA ALA A 207 14.43 5.24 7.52
C ALA A 207 13.37 5.38 6.42
N CYS A 208 12.18 5.91 6.73
CA CYS A 208 11.08 6.11 5.79
C CYS A 208 11.15 7.46 5.05
N ALA A 209 12.11 8.35 5.32
CA ALA A 209 12.16 9.70 4.75
C ALA A 209 12.04 9.73 3.21
N PHE A 210 12.61 8.73 2.52
CA PHE A 210 12.53 8.63 1.06
C PHE A 210 11.09 8.44 0.53
N ALA A 211 10.15 7.98 1.34
CA ALA A 211 8.76 7.76 0.95
C ALA A 211 7.99 9.08 0.75
N ILE A 212 8.48 10.18 1.30
CA ILE A 212 7.90 11.53 1.14
C ILE A 212 7.77 11.90 -0.34
N ARG A 213 8.71 11.44 -1.18
CA ARG A 213 8.67 11.71 -2.61
C ARG A 213 7.36 11.29 -3.26
N ASN A 214 6.67 10.27 -2.74
CA ASN A 214 5.42 9.79 -3.31
C ASN A 214 4.20 10.66 -2.95
N VAL A 215 4.35 11.64 -2.07
CA VAL A 215 3.27 12.56 -1.70
C VAL A 215 3.17 13.65 -2.76
N MET A 216 1.99 13.75 -3.37
CA MET A 216 1.72 14.75 -4.40
C MET A 216 1.82 16.16 -3.82
N LYS A 217 2.42 17.06 -4.58
CA LYS A 217 2.38 18.51 -4.34
C LYS A 217 1.40 19.11 -5.33
N VAL A 218 0.32 19.70 -4.83
CA VAL A 218 -0.75 20.31 -5.62
C VAL A 218 -1.04 21.73 -5.12
N GLY A 219 -1.49 22.61 -6.02
CA GLY A 219 -1.74 24.02 -5.70
C GLY A 219 -0.73 24.92 -6.38
N GLN A 220 0.31 25.36 -5.68
CA GLN A 220 1.36 26.22 -6.27
C GLN A 220 2.10 25.54 -7.43
N GLN A 221 2.33 24.24 -7.29
CA GLN A 221 2.86 23.36 -8.33
C GLN A 221 1.97 22.13 -8.37
N ASN A 222 1.90 21.46 -9.53
CA ASN A 222 1.23 20.18 -9.68
C ASN A 222 2.29 19.14 -10.02
N VAL A 223 2.86 18.50 -9.00
CA VAL A 223 3.98 17.56 -9.12
C VAL A 223 3.59 16.25 -8.44
N ALA A 224 3.69 15.16 -9.18
CA ALA A 224 3.74 13.81 -8.62
C ALA A 224 5.20 13.42 -8.39
N PHE A 225 5.45 12.63 -7.36
CA PHE A 225 6.71 11.92 -7.16
C PHE A 225 7.98 12.75 -6.94
N ASP A 226 7.85 14.07 -6.73
CA ASP A 226 8.89 15.12 -6.76
C ASP A 226 9.55 15.38 -8.13
N ASP A 227 9.43 14.47 -9.09
CA ASP A 227 10.10 14.54 -10.39
C ASP A 227 9.17 14.61 -11.60
N VAL A 228 7.85 14.45 -11.42
CA VAL A 228 6.87 14.40 -12.51
C VAL A 228 5.91 15.59 -12.42
N VAL A 229 6.06 16.58 -13.31
CA VAL A 229 5.12 17.70 -13.41
C VAL A 229 3.86 17.27 -14.15
N LEU A 230 2.70 17.44 -13.52
CA LEU A 230 1.41 17.04 -14.03
C LEU A 230 0.68 18.22 -14.69
N PRO A 231 0.03 18.02 -15.85
CA PRO A 231 -1.00 18.94 -16.33
C PRO A 231 -2.11 19.07 -15.28
N PRO A 232 -2.71 20.26 -15.09
CA PRO A 232 -3.70 20.45 -14.03
C PRO A 232 -4.89 19.48 -14.09
N VAL A 233 -5.39 19.19 -15.29
CA VAL A 233 -6.47 18.19 -15.49
C VAL A 233 -6.10 16.81 -14.97
N TYR A 234 -4.85 16.39 -15.17
CA TYR A 234 -4.38 15.08 -14.75
C TYR A 234 -4.04 15.05 -13.25
N ALA A 235 -3.57 16.18 -12.71
CA ALA A 235 -3.44 16.35 -11.28
C ALA A 235 -4.79 16.25 -10.57
N CYS A 236 -5.87 16.79 -11.14
CA CYS A 236 -7.21 16.69 -10.57
C CYS A 236 -7.68 15.22 -10.48
N ASP A 237 -7.55 14.46 -11.58
CA ASP A 237 -7.87 13.03 -11.63
C ASP A 237 -7.05 12.23 -10.61
N LEU A 238 -5.73 12.43 -10.58
CA LEU A 238 -4.84 11.69 -9.68
C LEU A 238 -5.10 11.99 -8.20
N VAL A 239 -5.42 13.25 -7.84
CA VAL A 239 -5.78 13.59 -6.46
C VAL A 239 -7.02 12.82 -6.02
N LEU A 240 -8.07 12.78 -6.85
CA LEU A 240 -9.31 12.07 -6.51
C LEU A 240 -9.09 10.55 -6.45
N ARG A 241 -8.33 9.97 -7.38
CA ARG A 241 -7.94 8.54 -7.31
C ARG A 241 -7.09 8.21 -6.08
N ALA A 242 -6.18 9.11 -5.67
CA ALA A 242 -5.39 8.95 -4.47
C ALA A 242 -6.22 9.07 -3.18
N LEU A 243 -7.43 9.61 -3.27
CA LEU A 243 -8.44 9.65 -2.21
C LEU A 243 -9.47 8.52 -2.32
N ASP A 244 -9.28 7.56 -3.23
CA ASP A 244 -10.16 6.41 -3.48
C ASP A 244 -11.57 6.77 -3.98
N PHE A 245 -11.72 7.88 -4.70
CA PHE A 245 -12.98 8.23 -5.38
C PHE A 245 -13.17 7.35 -6.64
N ASP A 246 -14.37 6.78 -6.83
CA ASP A 246 -14.67 6.01 -8.04
C ASP A 246 -15.08 6.93 -9.19
N LEU A 247 -14.09 7.30 -10.01
CA LEU A 247 -14.30 8.19 -11.14
C LEU A 247 -15.08 7.55 -12.31
N ARG A 248 -15.53 6.29 -12.18
CA ARG A 248 -16.30 5.58 -13.23
C ARG A 248 -17.68 6.17 -13.49
N ARG A 249 -18.32 6.80 -12.50
CA ARG A 249 -19.73 7.21 -12.59
C ARG A 249 -19.92 8.63 -13.13
N ASP A 250 -19.05 9.57 -12.74
CA ASP A 250 -19.29 11.00 -13.02
C ASP A 250 -18.22 11.66 -13.89
N PHE A 251 -17.11 10.96 -14.18
CA PHE A 251 -15.95 11.54 -14.87
C PHE A 251 -15.49 10.63 -16.01
N SER A 252 -16.29 10.59 -17.08
CA SER A 252 -15.88 9.97 -18.34
C SER A 252 -14.75 10.78 -18.99
N PHE A 253 -13.52 10.69 -18.46
CA PHE A 253 -12.32 11.21 -19.12
C PHE A 253 -11.85 10.20 -20.18
N VAL A 254 -12.64 10.14 -21.26
CA VAL A 254 -12.22 9.63 -22.57
C VAL A 254 -12.40 10.76 -23.57
N GLN A 255 -11.79 11.92 -23.37
CA GLN A 255 -11.68 12.90 -24.46
C GLN A 255 -10.28 13.51 -24.52
N SER A 256 -9.60 13.10 -25.59
CA SER A 256 -8.55 13.81 -26.33
C SER A 256 -7.25 14.17 -25.61
N ASP A 257 -6.39 13.17 -25.37
CA ASP A 257 -4.98 13.32 -25.75
C ASP A 257 -4.44 11.96 -26.25
N PRO A 258 -4.62 11.63 -27.54
CA PRO A 258 -4.27 10.32 -28.09
C PRO A 258 -2.77 9.98 -27.97
N GLY A 259 -1.91 10.96 -27.68
CA GLY A 259 -0.46 10.77 -27.54
C GLY A 259 0.09 11.08 -26.15
N GLY A 260 -0.41 12.12 -25.48
CA GLY A 260 0.16 12.60 -24.21
C GLY A 260 -0.28 11.81 -22.98
N SER A 261 -1.46 11.18 -22.98
CA SER A 261 -1.89 10.30 -21.88
C SER A 261 -1.00 9.07 -21.75
N ARG A 262 -0.66 8.39 -22.86
CA ARG A 262 0.22 7.22 -22.85
C ARG A 262 1.66 7.55 -22.40
N ARG A 263 2.20 8.70 -22.80
CA ARG A 263 3.54 9.14 -22.39
C ARG A 263 3.61 9.43 -20.89
N LYS A 264 2.57 10.07 -20.34
CA LYS A 264 2.52 10.43 -18.91
C LYS A 264 2.18 9.25 -18.00
N LYS A 265 1.42 8.25 -18.49
CA LYS A 265 1.27 6.96 -17.79
C LYS A 265 2.63 6.28 -17.57
N LYS A 266 3.56 6.35 -18.53
CA LYS A 266 4.92 5.81 -18.35
C LYS A 266 5.70 6.52 -17.24
N GLU A 267 5.47 7.82 -17.03
CA GLU A 267 6.13 8.60 -15.98
C GLU A 267 5.65 8.20 -14.57
N LEU A 268 4.48 7.56 -14.46
CA LEU A 268 3.98 6.98 -13.22
C LEU A 268 4.38 5.50 -13.05
N LEU A 269 5.17 4.94 -13.95
CA LEU A 269 5.74 3.61 -13.78
C LEU A 269 7.11 3.70 -13.11
N GLN A 270 7.45 2.69 -12.31
CA GLN A 270 8.77 2.53 -11.71
C GLN A 270 9.28 1.12 -12.02
N GLN A 271 10.56 1.02 -12.38
CA GLN A 271 11.25 -0.26 -12.44
C GLN A 271 11.52 -0.74 -11.01
N VAL A 272 11.01 -1.93 -10.66
CA VAL A 272 11.32 -2.64 -9.41
C VAL A 272 11.79 -4.03 -9.77
N GLY A 273 13.09 -4.30 -9.56
CA GLY A 273 13.71 -5.53 -10.04
C GLY A 273 13.58 -5.63 -11.57
N GLU A 274 12.91 -6.68 -12.03
CA GLU A 274 12.67 -6.97 -13.46
C GLU A 274 11.28 -6.51 -13.94
N VAL A 275 10.48 -5.90 -13.06
CA VAL A 275 9.07 -5.58 -13.32
C VAL A 275 8.83 -4.06 -13.33
N MET A 276 8.04 -3.58 -14.28
CA MET A 276 7.48 -2.23 -14.24
C MET A 276 6.22 -2.23 -13.38
N VAL A 277 6.22 -1.42 -12.32
CA VAL A 277 5.08 -1.29 -11.41
C VAL A 277 4.49 0.10 -11.47
N TRP A 278 3.18 0.20 -11.29
CA TRP A 278 2.51 1.47 -11.12
C TRP A 278 2.91 2.11 -9.79
N ARG A 279 3.48 3.31 -9.85
CA ARG A 279 3.74 4.14 -8.66
C ARG A 279 2.41 4.72 -8.23
N GLN A 280 1.94 4.38 -7.04
CA GLN A 280 0.73 4.97 -6.48
C GLN A 280 1.05 6.37 -5.92
N PRO A 281 0.46 7.45 -6.48
CA PRO A 281 0.57 8.78 -5.88
C PRO A 281 -0.20 8.82 -4.56
N ILE A 282 0.29 9.59 -3.59
CA ILE A 282 -0.32 9.70 -2.26
C ILE A 282 -0.83 11.12 -2.07
N SER A 283 -2.09 11.25 -1.66
CA SER A 283 -2.65 12.54 -1.29
C SER A 283 -2.26 12.92 0.14
N ALA A 284 -1.79 14.15 0.33
CA ALA A 284 -1.49 14.71 1.64
C ALA A 284 -2.70 14.74 2.58
N VAL A 285 -3.92 14.81 2.02
CA VAL A 285 -5.19 14.76 2.76
C VAL A 285 -5.34 13.44 3.53
N ARG A 286 -4.97 12.31 2.92
CA ARG A 286 -5.04 10.98 3.57
C ARG A 286 -4.12 10.91 4.78
N ILE A 287 -2.90 11.47 4.66
CA ILE A 287 -1.93 11.55 5.76
C ILE A 287 -2.43 12.47 6.87
N ALA A 288 -2.86 13.68 6.51
CA ALA A 288 -3.38 14.67 7.47
C ALA A 288 -4.60 14.15 8.24
N TYR A 289 -5.53 13.47 7.55
CA TYR A 289 -6.65 12.78 8.19
C TYR A 289 -6.17 11.82 9.28
N GLY A 290 -5.21 10.95 8.95
CA GLY A 290 -4.63 10.02 9.92
C GLY A 290 -4.06 10.72 11.14
N LEU A 291 -3.27 11.78 10.94
CA LEU A 291 -2.68 12.54 12.05
C LEU A 291 -3.74 13.19 12.94
N LEU A 292 -4.82 13.71 12.35
CA LEU A 292 -5.90 14.39 13.08
C LEU A 292 -6.78 13.42 13.88
N THR A 293 -6.68 12.11 13.65
CA THR A 293 -7.30 11.10 14.54
C THR A 293 -6.61 11.01 15.90
N HIS A 294 -5.41 11.56 16.06
CA HIS A 294 -4.71 11.62 17.34
C HIS A 294 -5.20 12.82 18.16
N HIS A 295 -5.20 12.69 19.49
CA HIS A 295 -5.59 13.78 20.39
C HIS A 295 -4.45 14.75 20.75
N LYS A 296 -3.23 14.52 20.24
CA LYS A 296 -2.03 15.29 20.58
C LYS A 296 -1.89 16.50 19.66
N GLU A 297 -1.62 17.67 20.23
CA GLU A 297 -1.44 18.93 19.50
C GLU A 297 -0.32 18.86 18.44
N SER A 298 0.80 18.17 18.73
CA SER A 298 1.89 18.00 17.78
C SER A 298 1.46 17.35 16.46
N TYR A 299 0.50 16.42 16.52
CA TYR A 299 -0.07 15.78 15.32
C TYR A 299 -0.95 16.74 14.54
N HIS A 300 -1.74 17.57 15.23
CA HIS A 300 -2.63 18.56 14.62
C HIS A 300 -1.82 19.65 13.90
N LEU A 301 -0.77 20.17 14.55
CA LEU A 301 0.17 21.12 13.95
C LEU A 301 0.86 20.52 12.72
N ARG A 302 1.28 19.25 12.81
CA ARG A 302 1.92 18.56 11.70
C ARG A 302 0.96 18.35 10.52
N ALA A 303 -0.29 18.00 10.77
CA ALA A 303 -1.32 17.87 9.75
C ALA A 303 -1.55 19.19 9.00
N ARG A 304 -1.67 20.32 9.72
CA ARG A 304 -1.78 21.66 9.12
C ARG A 304 -0.57 21.98 8.23
N SER A 305 0.65 21.74 8.74
CA SER A 305 1.89 21.97 7.99
C SER A 305 1.97 21.12 6.71
N ILE A 306 1.54 19.86 6.76
CA ILE A 306 1.48 18.98 5.58
C ILE A 306 0.50 19.53 4.54
N ILE A 307 -0.73 19.89 4.94
CA ILE A 307 -1.70 20.44 4.00
C ILE A 307 -1.22 21.76 3.38
N GLN A 308 -0.55 22.62 4.16
CA GLN A 308 0.06 23.84 3.63
C GLN A 308 1.20 23.56 2.63
N SER A 309 2.01 22.52 2.88
CA SER A 309 3.20 22.23 2.08
C SER A 309 2.89 21.47 0.78
N TYR A 310 1.92 20.56 0.84
CA TYR A 310 1.59 19.64 -0.26
C TYR A 310 0.26 19.96 -0.93
N GLY A 311 -0.60 20.76 -0.30
CA GLY A 311 -1.89 21.17 -0.83
C GLY A 311 -2.98 20.11 -0.79
N VAL A 312 -4.20 20.53 -1.16
CA VAL A 312 -5.40 19.68 -1.22
C VAL A 312 -5.85 19.46 -2.67
N ARG A 313 -5.85 20.53 -3.47
CA ARG A 313 -6.30 20.52 -4.86
C ARG A 313 -5.34 21.27 -5.77
N PRO A 314 -5.27 20.90 -7.07
CA PRO A 314 -4.52 21.66 -8.06
C PRO A 314 -5.02 23.11 -8.21
N SER A 315 -4.11 24.04 -8.49
CA SER A 315 -4.47 25.38 -8.96
C SER A 315 -4.57 25.37 -10.49
N THR A 316 -5.68 25.87 -11.03
CA THR A 316 -5.95 25.97 -12.46
C THR A 316 -6.96 27.08 -12.74
N ALA A 317 -6.77 27.79 -13.85
CA ALA A 317 -7.75 28.74 -14.38
C ALA A 317 -8.82 28.08 -15.27
N ALA A 318 -8.54 26.87 -15.78
CA ALA A 318 -9.47 26.09 -16.57
C ALA A 318 -10.49 25.38 -15.67
N LEU A 319 -11.77 25.44 -16.05
CA LEU A 319 -12.87 24.77 -15.37
C LEU A 319 -12.97 23.30 -15.81
N TYR A 320 -12.62 22.39 -14.91
CA TYR A 320 -12.76 20.94 -15.14
C TYR A 320 -13.94 20.38 -14.35
N PRO A 321 -14.63 19.34 -14.86
CA PRO A 321 -15.77 18.72 -14.16
C PRO A 321 -15.46 18.28 -12.73
N MET A 322 -14.24 17.79 -12.48
CA MET A 322 -13.77 17.33 -11.15
C MET A 322 -13.57 18.46 -10.13
N MET A 323 -13.61 19.73 -10.55
CA MET A 323 -13.32 20.85 -9.66
C MET A 323 -14.35 21.01 -8.56
N GLY A 324 -15.65 20.76 -8.84
CA GLY A 324 -16.69 20.85 -7.81
C GLY A 324 -16.41 19.88 -6.66
N THR A 325 -16.14 18.61 -6.97
CA THR A 325 -15.74 17.60 -5.99
C THR A 325 -14.47 17.99 -5.24
N LEU A 326 -13.44 18.49 -5.94
CA LEU A 326 -12.19 18.94 -5.30
C LEU A 326 -12.39 20.17 -4.40
N GLU A 327 -13.31 21.07 -4.73
CA GLU A 327 -13.69 22.20 -3.90
C GLU A 327 -14.41 21.76 -2.63
N GLU A 328 -15.29 20.75 -2.73
CA GLU A 328 -15.93 20.15 -1.56
C GLU A 328 -14.92 19.44 -0.66
N VAL A 329 -13.95 18.72 -1.24
CA VAL A 329 -12.82 18.13 -0.51
C VAL A 329 -12.00 19.22 0.20
N ASP A 330 -11.59 20.30 -0.49
CA ASP A 330 -10.85 21.40 0.11
C ASP A 330 -11.64 22.06 1.26
N ARG A 331 -12.94 22.29 1.07
CA ARG A 331 -13.82 22.85 2.10
C ARG A 331 -13.92 21.94 3.33
N ALA A 332 -14.09 20.63 3.14
CA ALA A 332 -14.18 19.67 4.23
C ALA A 332 -12.86 19.52 4.98
N VAL A 333 -11.73 19.52 4.27
CA VAL A 333 -10.39 19.48 4.86
C VAL A 333 -10.11 20.74 5.69
N ARG A 334 -10.44 21.93 5.18
CA ARG A 334 -10.31 23.18 5.95
C ARG A 334 -11.18 23.16 7.20
N ALA A 335 -12.46 22.76 7.07
CA ALA A 335 -13.35 22.62 8.22
C ALA A 335 -12.79 21.66 9.27
N LEU A 336 -12.14 20.56 8.87
CA LEU A 336 -11.44 19.67 9.79
C LEU A 336 -10.25 20.36 10.48
N LEU A 337 -9.39 21.04 9.72
CA LEU A 337 -8.21 21.73 10.25
C LEU A 337 -8.57 22.87 11.21
N ASP A 338 -9.71 23.52 10.99
CA ASP A 338 -10.23 24.63 11.80
C ASP A 338 -11.07 24.14 13.01
N GLY A 339 -11.28 22.83 13.14
CA GLY A 339 -12.03 22.22 14.25
C GLY A 339 -13.55 22.28 14.11
N HIS A 340 -14.06 22.68 12.95
CA HIS A 340 -15.50 22.67 12.61
C HIS A 340 -15.99 21.29 12.16
N LEU A 341 -15.09 20.36 11.88
CA LEU A 341 -15.39 18.99 11.50
C LEU A 341 -14.52 18.03 12.30
N THR A 342 -15.06 16.87 12.69
CA THR A 342 -14.27 15.81 13.32
C THR A 342 -13.63 14.91 12.24
N PRO A 343 -12.59 14.12 12.54
CA PRO A 343 -12.06 13.15 11.58
C PRO A 343 -13.14 12.19 11.06
N LYS A 344 -14.02 11.69 11.93
CA LYS A 344 -15.18 10.87 11.53
C LYS A 344 -16.14 11.62 10.62
N GLY A 345 -16.36 12.91 10.89
CA GLY A 345 -17.15 13.79 10.03
C GLY A 345 -16.51 13.98 8.65
N LEU A 346 -15.19 14.13 8.56
CA LEU A 346 -14.48 14.19 7.27
C LEU A 346 -14.66 12.88 6.52
N ALA A 347 -14.45 11.73 7.17
CA ALA A 347 -14.62 10.43 6.55
C ALA A 347 -16.04 10.23 5.99
N ALA A 348 -17.07 10.60 6.75
CA ALA A 348 -18.46 10.57 6.28
C ALA A 348 -18.67 11.49 5.05
N ARG A 349 -18.13 12.71 5.07
CA ARG A 349 -18.20 13.62 3.91
C ARG A 349 -17.48 13.06 2.69
N MET A 350 -16.31 12.44 2.84
CA MET A 350 -15.60 11.83 1.71
C MET A 350 -16.44 10.71 1.08
N LEU A 351 -17.15 9.92 1.89
CA LEU A 351 -18.04 8.85 1.41
C LEU A 351 -19.33 9.36 0.78
N GLU A 352 -19.81 10.54 1.16
CA GLU A 352 -20.98 11.18 0.55
C GLU A 352 -20.67 11.75 -0.85
N ILE A 353 -19.42 12.17 -1.07
CA ILE A 353 -18.98 12.81 -2.32
C ILE A 353 -18.36 11.78 -3.29
N SER A 354 -17.86 10.65 -2.79
CA SER A 354 -17.27 9.55 -3.58
C SER A 354 -18.32 8.65 -4.22
#